data_AF-A0A4S4N199-F1
#
_entry.id   AF-A0A4S4N199-F1
#
_cell.length_a   1.000
_cell.length_b   1.000
_cell.length_c   1.000
_cell.angle_alpha   90.00
_cell.angle_beta   90.00
_cell.angle_gamma   90.00
#
_symmetry.space_group_name_H-M   'P 1'
#
loop_
_entity.id
_entity.type
_entity.pdbx_description
1 polymer ?
#
loop_
_entity_poly.entity_id
_entity_poly.type
_entity_poly.pdbx_seq_one_letter_code
_entity_poly.pdbx_strand_id
1 'polypeptide(L)'
;MSAYTNTLESGIYEIRNRATGEVVFRHPIEDKSLLPKPIYSLHPDTRPLGKWEVVKKGGNKFVLKAHGAPTGIRNVDDQRHVYAFLTDEDKHTVEWEITKVVDTRHEEGYIIETKDFGEQIGWSAYGNDGQFGVKIAAKPLPSTRSLPPQFFVTDVFEFIRIDRE
;
A
#
# COMPACT_ATOMS: atom_id res chain seq x y z
N MET A 1 -14.66 -20.36 -10.49
CA MET A 1 -14.17 -19.33 -9.55
C MET A 1 -13.11 -19.98 -8.69
N SER A 2 -11.82 -19.80 -9.03
CA SER A 2 -10.76 -20.27 -8.14
C SER A 2 -10.63 -19.26 -7.02
N ALA A 3 -11.03 -19.65 -5.81
CA ALA A 3 -10.92 -18.82 -4.63
C ALA A 3 -9.43 -18.78 -4.25
N TYR A 4 -8.75 -17.69 -4.59
CA TYR A 4 -7.53 -17.36 -3.87
C TYR A 4 -7.93 -17.17 -2.41
N THR A 5 -7.64 -18.15 -1.57
CA THR A 5 -7.80 -18.02 -0.12
C THR A 5 -6.83 -16.95 0.34
N ASN A 6 -7.36 -15.76 0.60
CA ASN A 6 -6.58 -14.67 1.14
C ASN A 6 -6.26 -14.97 2.62
N THR A 7 -5.00 -15.27 2.88
CA THR A 7 -4.50 -15.74 4.19
C THR A 7 -3.83 -14.63 4.99
N LEU A 8 -3.92 -13.38 4.54
CA LEU A 8 -3.33 -12.27 5.27
C LEU A 8 -4.06 -12.10 6.62
N GLU A 9 -3.27 -12.10 7.70
CA GLU A 9 -3.73 -11.99 9.07
C GLU A 9 -3.26 -10.69 9.70
N SER A 10 -3.93 -10.27 10.77
CA SER A 10 -3.45 -9.14 11.56
C SER A 10 -2.04 -9.42 12.10
N GLY A 11 -1.22 -8.38 12.19
CA GLY A 11 0.15 -8.47 12.69
C GLY A 11 1.02 -7.31 12.25
N ILE A 12 2.31 -7.42 12.57
CA ILE A 12 3.33 -6.46 12.15
C ILE A 12 4.05 -6.96 10.91
N TYR A 13 4.14 -6.09 9.90
CA TYR A 13 4.70 -6.41 8.60
C TYR A 13 5.72 -5.37 8.13
N GLU A 14 6.61 -5.82 7.26
CA GLU A 14 7.26 -5.00 6.26
C GLU A 14 6.52 -5.20 4.93
N ILE A 15 6.30 -4.10 4.19
CA ILE A 15 5.68 -4.15 2.87
C ILE A 15 6.74 -3.75 1.86
N ARG A 16 6.88 -4.52 0.78
CA ARG A 16 7.83 -4.23 -0.30
C ARG A 16 7.14 -4.15 -1.66
N ASN A 17 7.59 -3.25 -2.52
CA ASN A 17 7.12 -3.25 -3.90
C ASN A 17 7.80 -4.38 -4.68
N ARG A 18 7.04 -5.13 -5.48
CA ARG A 18 7.56 -6.30 -6.21
C ARG A 18 8.39 -5.94 -7.43
N ALA A 19 8.24 -4.73 -7.98
CA ALA A 19 9.05 -4.30 -9.12
C ALA A 19 10.51 -4.05 -8.72
N THR A 20 10.71 -3.38 -7.57
CA THR A 20 12.02 -2.88 -7.12
C THR A 20 12.57 -3.60 -5.87
N GLY A 21 11.73 -4.29 -5.10
CA GLY A 21 12.09 -4.85 -3.80
C GLY A 21 12.23 -3.80 -2.68
N GLU A 22 11.96 -2.54 -2.98
CA GLU A 22 12.05 -1.42 -2.04
C GLU A 22 10.97 -1.47 -0.98
N VAL A 23 11.32 -0.98 0.21
CA VAL A 23 10.39 -0.92 1.34
C VAL A 23 9.38 0.21 1.11
N VAL A 24 8.10 -0.12 1.26
CA VAL A 24 7.01 0.85 1.19
C VAL A 24 6.71 1.37 2.58
N PHE A 25 6.97 2.65 2.85
CA PHE A 25 6.68 3.26 4.16
C PHE A 25 6.71 4.80 4.11
N ARG A 26 6.56 5.43 5.28
CA ARG A 26 6.91 6.82 5.53
C ARG A 26 8.43 7.02 5.47
N HIS A 27 8.88 8.16 4.94
CA HIS A 27 10.28 8.54 4.96
C HIS A 27 10.74 8.84 6.41
N PRO A 28 11.97 8.50 6.83
CA PRO A 28 12.44 8.73 8.21
C PRO A 28 12.63 10.20 8.58
N ILE A 29 12.83 11.07 7.59
CA ILE A 29 12.94 12.52 7.77
C ILE A 29 11.61 13.14 7.35
N GLU A 30 10.89 13.70 8.33
CA GLU A 30 9.61 14.38 8.13
C GLU A 30 9.61 15.70 8.90
N ASP A 31 8.80 16.66 8.45
CA ASP A 31 8.51 17.85 9.22
C ASP A 31 7.70 17.51 10.48
N LYS A 32 7.72 18.39 11.50
CA LYS A 32 7.06 18.17 12.80
C LYS A 32 5.57 18.53 12.81
N SER A 33 4.96 18.88 11.68
CA SER A 33 3.52 19.17 11.64
C SER A 33 2.69 17.90 11.78
N LEU A 34 1.44 18.07 12.21
CA LEU A 34 0.43 17.01 12.24
C LEU A 34 -0.23 16.78 10.87
N LEU A 35 0.30 17.39 9.80
CA LEU A 35 -0.23 17.16 8.45
C LEU A 35 -0.05 15.68 8.04
N PRO A 36 -0.94 15.15 7.19
CA PRO A 36 -0.80 13.80 6.66
C PRO A 36 0.57 13.56 6.03
N LYS A 37 1.17 12.41 6.32
CA LYS A 37 2.51 12.05 5.86
C LYS A 37 2.46 11.10 4.65
N PRO A 38 3.12 11.42 3.54
CA PRO A 38 3.07 10.59 2.33
C PRO A 38 3.71 9.21 2.55
N ILE A 39 3.16 8.21 1.87
CA ILE A 39 3.76 6.87 1.76
C ILE A 39 4.55 6.78 0.46
N TYR A 40 5.74 6.19 0.53
CA TYR A 40 6.66 6.02 -0.60
C TYR A 40 7.08 4.56 -0.74
N SER A 41 7.39 4.13 -1.96
CA SER A 41 8.43 3.13 -2.21
C SER A 41 9.77 3.84 -2.02
N LEU A 42 10.44 3.55 -0.90
CA LEU A 42 11.63 4.28 -0.46
C LEU A 42 12.86 3.85 -1.24
N HIS A 43 13.81 4.76 -1.48
CA HIS A 43 15.11 4.40 -2.06
C HIS A 43 15.81 3.31 -1.24
N PRO A 44 16.61 2.42 -1.87
CA PRO A 44 17.17 1.24 -1.20
C PRO A 44 17.99 1.53 0.07
N ASP A 45 18.66 2.68 0.13
CA ASP A 45 19.49 3.09 1.27
C ASP A 45 18.68 3.74 2.41
N THR A 46 17.39 3.99 2.18
CA THR A 46 16.50 4.61 3.17
C THR A 46 15.93 3.55 4.10
N ARG A 47 16.29 3.64 5.39
CA ARG A 47 15.72 2.77 6.42
C ARG A 47 14.53 3.45 7.08
N PRO A 48 13.30 2.92 6.96
CA PRO A 48 12.17 3.46 7.70
C PRO A 48 12.36 3.24 9.21
N LEU A 49 11.87 4.19 10.02
CA LEU A 49 11.96 4.13 11.49
C LEU A 49 10.83 3.31 12.13
N GLY A 50 9.92 2.76 11.33
CA GLY A 50 8.74 2.05 11.83
C GLY A 50 8.37 0.87 10.95
N LYS A 51 7.27 0.22 11.34
CA LYS A 51 6.72 -0.97 10.68
C LYS A 51 5.23 -0.78 10.41
N TRP A 52 4.67 -1.63 9.56
CA TRP A 52 3.24 -1.64 9.31
C TRP A 52 2.51 -2.43 10.39
N GLU A 53 1.49 -1.84 10.98
CA GLU A 53 0.46 -2.59 11.70
C GLU A 53 -0.69 -2.87 10.73
N VAL A 54 -0.92 -4.15 10.44
CA VAL A 54 -2.02 -4.62 9.58
C VAL A 54 -3.12 -5.13 10.49
N VAL A 55 -4.30 -4.52 10.42
CA VAL A 55 -5.45 -4.85 11.29
C VAL A 55 -6.63 -5.32 10.45
N LYS A 56 -6.93 -6.61 10.50
CA LYS A 56 -8.09 -7.21 9.82
C LYS A 56 -9.39 -6.74 10.49
N LYS A 57 -10.32 -6.22 9.69
CA LYS A 57 -11.64 -5.74 10.14
C LYS A 57 -12.77 -6.74 9.85
N GLY A 58 -12.54 -7.67 8.92
CA GLY A 58 -13.49 -8.71 8.52
C GLY A 58 -13.37 -9.00 7.03
N GLY A 59 -13.53 -10.26 6.62
CA GLY A 59 -13.29 -10.67 5.23
C GLY A 59 -11.88 -10.30 4.77
N ASN A 60 -11.77 -9.64 3.61
CA ASN A 60 -10.53 -9.13 3.03
C ASN A 60 -10.25 -7.66 3.36
N LYS A 61 -10.94 -7.09 4.35
CA LYS A 61 -10.80 -5.67 4.70
C LYS A 61 -9.82 -5.47 5.85
N PHE A 62 -8.94 -4.49 5.67
CA PHE A 62 -7.85 -4.17 6.58
C PHE A 62 -7.73 -2.67 6.81
N VAL A 63 -7.26 -2.30 8.00
CA VAL A 63 -6.66 -0.99 8.24
C VAL A 63 -5.15 -1.18 8.24
N LEU A 64 -4.46 -0.41 7.41
CA LEU A 64 -3.01 -0.37 7.35
C LEU A 64 -2.53 0.87 8.11
N LYS A 65 -1.68 0.70 9.11
CA LYS A 65 -1.12 1.82 9.87
C LYS A 65 0.38 1.90 9.68
N ALA A 66 0.86 3.07 9.28
CA ALA A 66 2.28 3.38 9.18
C ALA A 66 2.73 4.15 10.43
N HIS A 67 3.45 3.45 11.31
CA HIS A 67 3.93 4.04 12.57
C HIS A 67 2.77 4.56 13.43
N GLY A 68 1.78 3.69 13.67
CA GLY A 68 0.58 3.98 14.46
C GLY A 68 -0.52 4.77 13.74
N ALA A 69 -0.20 5.48 12.67
CA ALA A 69 -1.15 6.31 11.93
C ALA A 69 -1.85 5.53 10.81
N PRO A 70 -3.21 5.47 10.77
CA PRO A 70 -3.94 4.81 9.69
C PRO A 70 -3.71 5.49 8.34
N THR A 71 -3.73 4.72 7.26
CA THR A 71 -3.59 5.25 5.91
C THR A 71 -4.91 5.49 5.21
N GLY A 72 -4.85 6.34 4.19
CA GLY A 72 -5.98 6.71 3.37
C GLY A 72 -5.54 7.44 2.11
N ILE A 73 -6.48 8.13 1.48
CA ILE A 73 -6.28 8.78 0.19
C ILE A 73 -6.33 10.29 0.37
N ARG A 74 -5.33 10.99 -0.17
CA ARG A 74 -5.34 12.45 -0.29
C ARG A 74 -5.14 12.84 -1.74
N ASN A 75 -5.95 13.79 -2.21
CA ASN A 75 -5.75 14.42 -3.51
C ASN A 75 -4.75 15.57 -3.37
N VAL A 76 -3.71 15.57 -4.21
CA VAL A 76 -2.71 16.64 -4.31
C VAL A 76 -2.43 16.83 -5.80
N ASP A 77 -2.60 18.06 -6.30
CA ASP A 77 -2.38 18.42 -7.71
C ASP A 77 -3.14 17.50 -8.69
N ASP A 78 -4.43 17.27 -8.41
CA ASP A 78 -5.33 16.37 -9.16
C ASP A 78 -4.88 14.90 -9.22
N GLN A 79 -3.97 14.50 -8.34
CA GLN A 79 -3.49 13.14 -8.20
C GLN A 79 -3.77 12.58 -6.79
N ARG A 80 -4.44 11.43 -6.76
CA ARG A 80 -4.69 10.66 -5.54
C ARG A 80 -3.44 9.90 -5.13
N HIS A 81 -3.06 10.07 -3.88
CA HIS A 81 -1.88 9.46 -3.30
C HIS A 81 -2.20 8.92 -1.91
N VAL A 82 -1.40 7.96 -1.48
CA VAL A 82 -1.55 7.32 -0.16
C VAL A 82 -0.79 8.13 0.88
N TYR A 83 -1.48 8.46 1.97
CA TYR A 83 -0.92 9.15 3.13
C TYR A 83 -1.29 8.42 4.42
N ALA A 84 -0.45 8.56 5.44
CA ALA A 84 -0.75 8.28 6.83
C ALA A 84 -1.33 9.53 7.49
N PHE A 85 -2.48 9.40 8.15
CA PHE A 85 -3.20 10.49 8.79
C PHE A 85 -2.91 10.51 10.28
N LEU A 86 -2.29 11.60 10.75
CA LEU A 86 -1.76 11.69 12.12
C LEU A 86 -2.81 12.16 13.14
N THR A 87 -3.99 12.60 12.69
CA THR A 87 -5.10 13.06 13.53
C THR A 87 -6.40 12.38 13.10
N ASP A 88 -7.34 12.25 14.04
CA ASP A 88 -8.66 11.65 13.79
C ASP A 88 -9.64 12.61 13.08
N GLU A 89 -9.27 13.89 12.95
CA GLU A 89 -10.07 14.89 12.24
C GLU A 89 -10.06 14.66 10.72
N ASP A 90 -9.05 13.96 10.22
CA ASP A 90 -8.90 13.65 8.82
C ASP A 90 -9.78 12.45 8.41
N LYS A 91 -10.97 12.74 7.88
CA LYS A 91 -11.96 11.74 7.39
C LYS A 91 -11.52 10.93 6.16
N HIS A 92 -10.24 10.97 5.81
CA HIS A 92 -9.68 10.41 4.59
C HIS A 92 -9.08 9.01 4.78
N THR A 93 -9.05 8.50 6.01
CA THR A 93 -8.67 7.11 6.30
C THR A 93 -9.67 6.14 5.69
N VAL A 94 -9.19 5.03 5.13
CA VAL A 94 -10.05 4.05 4.45
C VAL A 94 -9.77 2.63 4.94
N GLU A 95 -10.76 1.76 4.76
CA GLU A 95 -10.53 0.31 4.78
C GLU A 95 -9.96 -0.10 3.41
N TRP A 96 -8.88 -0.88 3.45
CA TRP A 96 -8.26 -1.45 2.27
C TRP A 96 -8.73 -2.89 2.08
N GLU A 97 -9.15 -3.22 0.88
CA GLU A 97 -9.31 -4.60 0.42
C GLU A 97 -7.96 -5.09 -0.10
N ILE A 98 -7.40 -6.11 0.56
CA ILE A 98 -6.12 -6.68 0.17
C ILE A 98 -6.38 -8.03 -0.45
N THR A 99 -5.90 -8.27 -1.67
CA THR A 99 -6.18 -9.50 -2.42
C THR A 99 -4.89 -10.14 -2.91
N LYS A 100 -4.74 -11.44 -2.69
CA LYS A 100 -3.63 -12.22 -3.24
C LYS A 100 -3.81 -12.38 -4.75
N VAL A 101 -2.79 -12.04 -5.53
CA VAL A 101 -2.80 -12.09 -6.99
C VAL A 101 -1.50 -12.65 -7.54
N VAL A 102 -1.46 -12.83 -8.86
CA VAL A 102 -0.24 -13.15 -9.62
C VAL A 102 0.15 -11.91 -10.42
N ASP A 103 1.44 -11.56 -10.43
CA ASP A 103 1.97 -10.46 -11.22
C ASP A 103 2.31 -10.86 -12.66
N THR A 104 2.70 -9.90 -13.50
CA THR A 104 3.12 -10.14 -14.90
C THR A 104 4.44 -10.90 -15.03
N ARG A 105 5.12 -11.24 -13.93
CA ARG A 105 6.28 -12.14 -13.88
C ARG A 105 5.89 -13.56 -13.39
N HIS A 106 4.59 -13.82 -13.26
CA HIS A 106 4.04 -15.08 -12.76
C HIS A 106 4.39 -15.40 -11.30
N GLU A 107 4.66 -14.38 -10.50
CA GLU A 107 4.94 -14.52 -9.07
C GLU A 107 3.76 -14.03 -8.23
N GLU A 108 3.58 -14.61 -7.05
CA GLU A 108 2.48 -14.25 -6.16
C GLU A 108 2.80 -12.98 -5.35
N GLY A 109 1.77 -12.19 -5.07
CA GLY A 109 1.85 -11.05 -4.16
C GLY A 109 0.45 -10.53 -3.82
N TYR A 110 0.37 -9.28 -3.38
CA TYR A 110 -0.88 -8.66 -2.96
C TYR A 110 -1.10 -7.32 -3.66
N ILE A 111 -2.32 -7.09 -4.14
CA ILE A 111 -2.80 -5.74 -4.44
C ILE A 111 -3.51 -5.17 -3.22
N ILE A 112 -3.46 -3.84 -3.07
CA ILE A 112 -4.08 -3.10 -1.96
C ILE A 112 -5.04 -2.09 -2.59
N GLU A 113 -6.33 -2.30 -2.41
CA GLU A 113 -7.37 -1.54 -3.10
C GLU A 113 -8.41 -0.95 -2.15
N THR A 114 -9.19 0.01 -2.63
CA THR A 114 -10.37 0.54 -1.95
C THR A 114 -11.32 1.14 -2.98
N LYS A 115 -12.47 1.64 -2.51
CA LYS A 115 -13.40 2.42 -3.33
C LYS A 115 -13.34 3.88 -2.93
N ASP A 116 -13.11 4.74 -3.92
CA ASP A 116 -13.10 6.18 -3.77
C ASP A 116 -14.08 6.79 -4.77
N PHE A 117 -15.11 7.49 -4.27
CA PHE A 117 -16.22 8.02 -5.09
C PHE A 117 -16.85 7.00 -6.07
N GLY A 118 -16.88 5.71 -5.69
CA GLY A 118 -17.46 4.63 -6.49
C GLY A 118 -16.49 3.97 -7.47
N GLU A 119 -15.28 4.51 -7.65
CA GLU A 119 -14.23 3.93 -8.48
C GLU A 119 -13.36 2.97 -7.66
N GLN A 120 -13.03 1.81 -8.22
CA GLN A 120 -12.05 0.89 -7.63
C GLN A 120 -10.64 1.40 -7.94
N ILE A 121 -9.88 1.70 -6.90
CA ILE A 121 -8.49 2.16 -7.02
C ILE A 121 -7.59 1.41 -6.07
N GLY A 122 -6.31 1.33 -6.40
CA GLY A 122 -5.32 0.66 -5.57
C GLY A 122 -3.97 1.32 -5.58
N TRP A 123 -3.11 0.81 -4.71
CA TRP A 123 -1.75 1.31 -4.51
C TRP A 123 -0.91 0.99 -5.74
N SER A 124 -0.14 1.97 -6.18
CA SER A 124 0.81 1.82 -7.28
C SER A 124 2.10 2.54 -6.97
N ALA A 125 3.22 1.84 -7.09
CA ALA A 125 4.57 2.41 -7.07
C ALA A 125 5.05 2.77 -8.50
N TYR A 126 4.13 2.93 -9.45
CA TYR A 126 4.46 3.47 -10.77
C TYR A 126 4.24 4.99 -10.79
N GLY A 127 5.32 5.74 -10.99
CA GLY A 127 5.29 7.20 -11.05
C GLY A 127 6.68 7.81 -11.06
N ASN A 128 6.73 9.11 -10.79
CA ASN A 128 7.99 9.84 -10.72
C ASN A 128 8.77 9.44 -9.46
N ASP A 129 10.03 9.09 -9.65
CA ASP A 129 10.97 8.91 -8.57
C ASP A 129 11.44 10.29 -8.07
N GLY A 130 11.07 10.60 -6.82
CA GLY A 130 11.37 11.88 -6.19
C GLY A 130 12.52 11.78 -5.20
N GLN A 131 12.70 12.85 -4.41
CA GLN A 131 13.76 12.92 -3.40
C GLN A 131 13.71 11.78 -2.36
N PHE A 132 12.52 11.24 -2.08
CA PHE A 132 12.28 10.23 -1.04
C PHE A 132 11.87 8.86 -1.62
N GLY A 133 12.05 8.68 -2.93
CA GLY A 133 11.51 7.55 -3.67
C GLY A 133 10.21 7.86 -4.41
N VAL A 134 9.53 6.81 -4.87
CA VAL A 134 8.27 6.92 -5.60
C VAL A 134 7.12 7.05 -4.61
N LYS A 135 6.41 8.18 -4.63
CA LYS A 135 5.20 8.36 -3.82
C LYS A 135 4.12 7.37 -4.28
N ILE A 136 3.52 6.63 -3.35
CA ILE A 136 2.50 5.64 -3.70
C ILE A 136 1.23 6.35 -4.19
N ALA A 137 0.90 6.12 -5.45
CA ALA A 137 -0.33 6.60 -6.06
C ALA A 137 -1.52 5.70 -5.67
N ALA A 138 -2.72 6.28 -5.64
CA ALA A 138 -3.98 5.55 -5.53
C ALA A 138 -4.78 5.73 -6.82
N LYS A 139 -4.78 4.72 -7.69
CA LYS A 139 -5.35 4.80 -9.05
C LYS A 139 -5.95 3.45 -9.49
N PRO A 140 -6.77 3.41 -10.56
CA PRO A 140 -7.19 2.14 -11.13
C PRO A 140 -5.99 1.27 -11.50
N LEU A 141 -6.04 -0.01 -11.13
CA LEU A 141 -4.96 -0.96 -11.38
C LEU A 141 -5.21 -1.70 -12.71
N PRO A 142 -4.45 -1.42 -13.77
CA PRO A 142 -4.60 -2.15 -15.01
C PRO A 142 -4.11 -3.60 -14.83
N SER A 143 -4.81 -4.54 -15.47
CA SER A 143 -4.46 -5.96 -15.47
C SER A 143 -4.61 -6.56 -16.86
N THR A 144 -4.01 -7.72 -17.06
CA THR A 144 -4.17 -8.50 -18.29
C THR A 144 -5.59 -9.05 -18.42
N ARG A 145 -6.04 -9.33 -19.65
CA ARG A 145 -7.33 -10.00 -19.92
C ARG A 145 -7.29 -11.52 -19.74
N SER A 146 -6.28 -12.04 -19.04
CA SER A 146 -6.11 -13.48 -18.80
C SER A 146 -6.99 -13.95 -17.64
N LEU A 147 -7.14 -15.28 -17.49
CA LEU A 147 -7.85 -15.89 -16.37
C LEU A 147 -6.92 -16.90 -15.68
N PRO A 148 -6.42 -16.63 -14.47
CA PRO A 148 -6.64 -15.43 -13.64
C PRO A 148 -5.95 -14.17 -14.21
N PRO A 149 -6.48 -12.96 -13.94
CA PRO A 149 -5.83 -11.73 -14.38
C PRO A 149 -4.49 -11.54 -13.67
N GLN A 150 -3.48 -11.14 -14.44
CA GLN A 150 -2.16 -10.75 -13.93
C GLN A 150 -2.03 -9.22 -13.83
N PHE A 151 -1.41 -8.74 -12.75
CA PHE A 151 -1.21 -7.33 -12.45
C PHE A 151 0.24 -6.89 -12.68
N PHE A 152 0.47 -5.62 -12.98
CA PHE A 152 1.84 -5.13 -13.15
C PHE A 152 2.61 -5.17 -11.82
N VAL A 153 3.90 -5.52 -11.89
CA VAL A 153 4.77 -5.64 -10.71
C VAL A 153 4.87 -4.36 -9.86
N THR A 154 4.60 -3.19 -10.45
CA THR A 154 4.56 -1.90 -9.74
C THR A 154 3.33 -1.73 -8.86
N ASP A 155 2.29 -2.52 -9.09
CA ASP A 155 0.99 -2.46 -8.40
C ASP A 155 0.83 -3.62 -7.41
N VAL A 156 1.80 -4.54 -7.38
CA VAL A 156 1.80 -5.73 -6.51
C VAL A 156 2.86 -5.57 -5.43
N PHE A 157 2.49 -5.95 -4.21
CA PHE A 157 3.29 -5.78 -3.00
C PHE A 157 3.47 -7.11 -2.27
N GLU A 158 4.63 -7.27 -1.65
CA GLU A 158 4.93 -8.36 -0.74
C GLU A 158 4.68 -7.92 0.70
N PHE A 159 4.06 -8.80 1.50
CA PHE A 159 3.85 -8.61 2.94
C PHE A 159 4.71 -9.61 3.71
N ILE A 160 5.77 -9.12 4.35
CA ILE A 160 6.71 -9.93 5.13
C ILE A 160 6.38 -9.75 6.61
N ARG A 161 5.92 -10.80 7.27
CA ARG A 161 5.55 -10.76 8.69
C ARG A 161 6.81 -10.75 9.59
N ILE A 162 6.83 -9.91 10.62
CA ILE A 162 8.04 -9.68 11.44
C ILE A 162 7.81 -9.74 12.97
N ASP A 163 6.58 -10.00 13.43
CA ASP A 163 6.24 -10.17 14.85
C ASP A 163 6.24 -11.64 15.32
N ARG A 164 6.81 -12.55 14.52
CA ARG A 164 6.85 -14.00 14.78
C ARG A 164 8.26 -14.54 15.04
N GLU A 165 9.17 -13.70 15.53
CA GLU A 165 10.45 -14.17 16.07
C GLU A 165 10.29 -14.76 17.48
#